data_AF-A0A0L7KDG3-F1
#
_entry.id   AF-A0A0L7KDG3-F1
#
_cell.length_a   1.000
_cell.length_b   1.000
_cell.length_c   1.000
_cell.angle_alpha   90.00
_cell.angle_beta   90.00
_cell.angle_gamma   90.00
#
_symmetry.space_group_name_H-M   'P 1'
#
loop_
_entity.id
_entity.type
_entity.pdbx_description
1 polymer ?
#
loop_
_entity_poly.entity_id
_entity_poly.type
_entity_poly.pdbx_seq_one_letter_code
_entity_poly.pdbx_strand_id
1 'polypeptide(L)'
;MVNFLKLIETCDKNCVLGISINFMLKILSVIKEKSTVFLFKEDNENDAVLNIGIIDEEEQSSADDSLEIQVKLINAQKEHLEIPQSEYHCQCTMKSKKFQEFTKYLNSIGDNVSISMKKDAMILSTTGSDIKVTKQFTNDMTDISITCTKSVSQEFATRYLVMFSRASSLSDEVLISLSPHIPISIKFNFKQQLTDLQDPSHLTFFLAPKIGDY
;
A
#
# COMPACT_ATOMS: atom_id res chain seq x y z
N MET A 1 -22.97 -13.03 23.40
CA MET A 1 -23.21 -12.86 21.96
C MET A 1 -23.24 -11.37 21.71
N VAL A 2 -22.20 -10.84 21.08
CA VAL A 2 -22.05 -9.40 20.85
C VAL A 2 -22.98 -9.04 19.69
N ASN A 3 -23.87 -8.07 19.88
CA ASN A 3 -24.78 -7.65 18.81
C ASN A 3 -24.04 -6.69 17.87
N PHE A 4 -23.35 -7.25 16.87
CA PHE A 4 -22.52 -6.49 15.92
C PHE A 4 -23.31 -5.45 15.12
N LEU A 5 -24.62 -5.66 14.90
CA LEU A 5 -25.50 -4.72 14.18
C LEU A 5 -25.74 -3.40 14.93
N LYS A 6 -25.30 -3.27 16.19
CA LYS A 6 -25.39 -2.04 16.99
C LYS A 6 -24.08 -1.26 17.09
N LEU A 7 -22.98 -1.75 16.51
CA LEU A 7 -21.68 -1.09 16.60
C LEU A 7 -21.57 0.03 15.56
N ILE A 8 -21.85 1.24 16.02
CA ILE A 8 -21.59 2.50 15.31
C ILE A 8 -20.09 2.82 15.47
N GLU A 9 -19.45 3.30 14.40
CA GLU A 9 -18.05 3.74 14.38
C GLU A 9 -17.76 4.73 15.52
N THR A 10 -17.27 4.21 16.65
CA THR A 10 -16.94 4.99 17.84
C THR A 10 -15.57 4.54 18.32
N CYS A 11 -14.62 5.47 18.32
CA CYS A 11 -13.30 5.30 18.91
C CYS A 11 -13.13 6.42 19.93
N ASP A 12 -13.59 6.17 21.16
CA ASP A 12 -13.67 7.20 22.20
C ASP A 12 -12.29 7.60 22.74
N LYS A 13 -11.29 6.72 22.56
CA LYS A 13 -9.91 6.90 23.06
C LYS A 13 -8.91 6.42 22.03
N ASN A 14 -7.78 7.14 21.93
CA ASN A 14 -6.62 6.67 21.19
C ASN A 14 -6.15 5.32 21.73
N CYS A 15 -6.23 4.27 20.93
CA CYS A 15 -5.78 2.93 21.28
C CYS A 15 -4.72 2.41 20.29
N VAL A 16 -3.94 1.42 20.72
CA VAL A 16 -2.91 0.77 19.91
C VAL A 16 -3.18 -0.72 19.95
N LEU A 17 -3.50 -1.28 18.79
CA LEU A 17 -3.80 -2.70 18.64
C LEU A 17 -2.62 -3.36 17.94
N GLY A 18 -1.73 -3.98 18.72
CA GLY A 18 -0.65 -4.78 18.16
C GLY A 18 -1.22 -6.11 17.66
N ILE A 19 -1.21 -6.34 16.35
CA ILE A 19 -1.77 -7.55 15.75
C ILE A 19 -0.71 -8.26 14.92
N SER A 20 -0.65 -9.60 15.05
CA SER A 20 0.17 -10.42 14.17
C SER A 20 -0.43 -10.47 12.76
N ILE A 21 0.35 -10.04 11.76
CA ILE A 21 -0.05 -10.10 10.35
C ILE A 21 -0.42 -11.54 9.94
N ASN A 22 0.28 -12.55 10.47
CA ASN A 22 -0.02 -13.95 10.16
C ASN A 22 -1.42 -14.37 10.64
N PHE A 23 -1.91 -13.83 11.75
CA PHE A 23 -3.28 -14.08 12.19
C PHE A 23 -4.28 -13.30 11.35
N MET A 24 -3.99 -12.03 11.05
CA MET A 24 -4.84 -11.25 10.15
C MET A 24 -5.03 -11.94 8.80
N LEU A 25 -3.97 -12.48 8.19
CA LEU A 25 -4.09 -13.20 6.92
C LEU A 25 -5.02 -14.41 6.99
N LYS A 26 -5.02 -15.15 8.11
CA LYS A 26 -5.95 -16.27 8.32
C LYS A 26 -7.39 -15.78 8.43
N ILE A 27 -7.60 -14.65 9.11
CA ILE A 27 -8.93 -14.06 9.28
C ILE A 27 -9.44 -13.49 7.96
N LEU A 28 -8.61 -12.76 7.23
CA LEU A 28 -8.96 -12.20 5.92
C LEU A 28 -9.31 -13.30 4.90
N SER A 29 -8.84 -14.53 5.06
CA SER A 29 -9.10 -15.62 4.11
C SER A 29 -10.54 -16.12 4.07
N VAL A 30 -11.36 -15.80 5.08
CA VAL A 30 -12.78 -16.18 5.12
C VAL A 30 -13.71 -15.03 4.72
N ILE A 31 -13.17 -13.84 4.51
CA ILE A 31 -13.92 -12.64 4.10
C ILE A 31 -14.26 -12.74 2.61
N LYS A 32 -15.53 -12.55 2.29
CA LYS A 32 -16.08 -12.48 0.93
C LYS A 32 -16.28 -11.02 0.51
N GLU A 33 -16.58 -10.78 -0.76
CA GLU A 33 -16.70 -9.43 -1.34
C GLU A 33 -17.79 -8.58 -0.67
N LYS A 34 -18.87 -9.20 -0.19
CA LYS A 34 -19.99 -8.52 0.50
C LYS A 34 -20.06 -8.83 2.00
N SER A 35 -18.93 -9.22 2.59
CA SER A 35 -18.87 -9.37 4.04
C SER A 35 -18.73 -8.00 4.71
N THR A 36 -19.47 -7.77 5.77
CA THR A 36 -19.26 -6.66 6.68
C THR A 36 -18.41 -7.13 7.86
N VAL A 37 -17.33 -6.41 8.14
CA VAL A 37 -16.34 -6.75 9.17
C VAL A 37 -16.44 -5.76 10.32
N PHE A 38 -16.60 -6.29 11.53
CA PHE A 38 -16.67 -5.52 12.77
C PHE A 38 -15.42 -5.77 13.59
N LEU A 39 -14.78 -4.69 14.05
CA LEU A 39 -13.66 -4.75 14.98
C LEU A 39 -14.12 -4.19 16.33
N PHE A 40 -13.99 -4.97 17.40
CA PHE A 40 -14.47 -4.60 18.73
C PHE A 40 -13.43 -4.91 19.82
N LYS A 41 -13.06 -3.88 20.56
CA LYS A 41 -12.16 -3.96 21.71
C LYS A 41 -12.91 -3.49 22.95
N GLU A 42 -13.06 -4.37 23.94
CA GLU A 42 -13.61 -3.95 25.23
C GLU A 42 -12.65 -3.00 25.95
N ASP A 43 -13.21 -2.03 26.68
CA ASP A 43 -12.53 -0.98 27.45
C ASP A 43 -11.96 -1.52 28.78
N ASN A 44 -11.50 -2.78 28.77
CA ASN A 44 -10.85 -3.45 29.88
C ASN A 44 -9.34 -3.54 29.63
N GLU A 45 -8.56 -2.80 30.41
CA GLU A 45 -7.10 -2.72 30.27
C GLU A 45 -6.39 -4.07 30.46
N ASN A 46 -7.00 -4.99 31.20
CA ASN A 46 -6.44 -6.34 31.42
C ASN A 46 -6.72 -7.31 30.27
N ASP A 47 -7.66 -6.97 29.39
CA ASP A 47 -8.01 -7.82 28.26
C ASP A 47 -7.25 -7.37 27.01
N ALA A 48 -6.22 -8.13 26.64
CA ALA A 48 -5.45 -7.90 25.43
C ALA A 48 -6.04 -8.68 24.24
N VAL A 49 -7.37 -8.65 24.06
CA VAL A 49 -8.06 -9.36 22.98
C VAL A 49 -8.81 -8.37 22.09
N LEU A 50 -8.65 -8.52 20.78
CA LEU A 50 -9.50 -7.90 19.77
C LEU A 50 -10.55 -8.93 19.32
N ASN A 51 -11.82 -8.56 19.41
CA ASN A 51 -12.93 -9.33 18.85
C ASN A 51 -13.18 -8.86 17.41
N ILE A 52 -13.36 -9.81 16.50
CA ILE A 52 -13.65 -9.57 15.09
C ILE A 52 -14.92 -10.33 14.74
N GLY A 53 -15.95 -9.62 14.29
CA GLY A 53 -17.17 -10.20 13.76
C GLY A 53 -17.18 -10.10 12.24
N ILE A 54 -17.58 -11.17 11.55
CA ILE A 54 -17.78 -11.15 10.09
C ILE A 54 -19.21 -11.59 9.80
N ILE A 55 -19.93 -10.78 9.03
CA ILE A 55 -21.31 -11.04 8.60
C ILE A 55 -21.34 -11.04 7.07
N ASP A 56 -21.82 -12.13 6.48
CA ASP A 56 -21.98 -12.24 5.03
C ASP A 56 -23.39 -11.79 4.61
N GLU A 57 -23.49 -10.66 3.89
CA GLU A 57 -24.79 -10.05 3.57
C GLU A 57 -25.65 -10.86 2.58
N GLU A 58 -25.05 -11.82 1.86
CA GLU A 58 -25.75 -12.64 0.88
C GLU A 58 -26.40 -13.91 1.46
N GLU A 59 -26.01 -14.32 2.66
CA GLU A 59 -26.57 -15.49 3.35
C GLU A 59 -27.78 -15.01 4.17
N GLN A 60 -28.98 -15.06 3.58
CA GLN A 60 -30.26 -14.60 4.16
C GLN A 60 -30.76 -15.42 5.37
N SER A 61 -29.91 -15.77 6.32
CA SER A 61 -30.27 -16.64 7.44
C SER A 61 -29.86 -16.05 8.79
N SER A 62 -30.61 -15.04 9.24
CA SER A 62 -30.65 -14.52 10.61
C SER A 62 -29.33 -13.95 11.16
N ALA A 63 -29.42 -13.03 12.15
CA ALA A 63 -28.24 -12.48 12.83
C ALA A 63 -27.39 -13.53 13.60
N ASP A 64 -27.81 -14.80 13.60
CA ASP A 64 -27.10 -15.92 14.25
C ASP A 64 -25.96 -16.51 13.39
N ASP A 65 -25.88 -16.22 12.08
CA ASP A 65 -24.82 -16.72 11.21
C ASP A 65 -23.67 -15.71 11.06
N SER A 66 -23.12 -15.30 12.20
CA SER A 66 -21.95 -14.42 12.25
C SER A 66 -20.72 -15.18 12.73
N LEU A 67 -19.59 -14.96 12.08
CA LEU A 67 -18.32 -15.56 12.50
C LEU A 67 -17.66 -14.64 13.53
N GLU A 68 -17.59 -15.11 14.78
CA GLU A 68 -16.89 -14.45 15.88
C GLU A 68 -15.45 -14.98 16.02
N ILE A 69 -14.49 -14.07 16.02
CA ILE A 69 -13.06 -14.38 16.13
C ILE A 69 -12.44 -13.56 17.25
N GLN A 70 -11.62 -14.19 18.07
CA GLN A 70 -10.85 -13.53 19.13
C GLN A 70 -9.36 -13.62 18.85
N VAL A 71 -8.70 -12.48 18.78
CA VAL A 71 -7.27 -12.37 18.52
C VAL A 71 -6.56 -11.77 19.72
N LYS A 72 -5.60 -12.51 20.27
CA LYS A 72 -4.71 -11.97 21.28
C LYS A 72 -3.79 -10.92 20.67
N LEU A 73 -3.83 -9.72 21.24
CA LEU A 73 -2.96 -8.60 20.90
C LEU A 73 -1.53 -8.86 21.39
N ILE A 74 -0.58 -8.40 20.61
CA ILE A 74 0.83 -8.38 20.97
C ILE A 74 1.22 -6.99 21.49
N ASN A 75 2.20 -6.94 22.38
CA ASN A 75 2.78 -5.67 22.80
C ASN A 75 3.67 -5.15 21.66
N ALA A 76 3.10 -4.31 20.79
CA ALA A 76 3.86 -3.63 19.74
C ALA A 76 4.51 -2.38 20.34
N GLN A 77 5.84 -2.37 20.44
CA GLN A 77 6.58 -1.15 20.76
C GLN A 77 6.37 -0.14 19.63
N LYS A 78 6.00 1.10 19.98
CA LYS A 78 5.88 2.18 19.00
C LYS A 78 7.26 2.64 18.56
N GLU A 79 7.80 2.05 17.51
CA GLU A 79 8.83 2.72 16.71
C GLU A 79 8.10 3.58 15.67
N HIS A 80 7.64 4.76 16.10
CA HIS A 80 7.00 5.69 15.18
C HIS A 80 8.10 6.40 14.38
N LEU A 81 8.38 5.91 13.18
CA LEU A 81 9.17 6.65 12.20
C LEU A 81 8.29 7.75 11.63
N GLU A 82 8.66 9.01 11.89
CA GLU A 82 8.01 10.14 11.23
C GLU A 82 8.26 10.05 9.72
N ILE A 83 7.18 10.03 8.94
CA ILE A 83 7.28 10.14 7.49
C ILE A 83 7.63 11.60 7.19
N PRO A 84 8.79 11.89 6.57
CA PRO A 84 9.15 13.25 6.26
C PRO A 84 8.14 13.84 5.27
N GLN A 85 7.55 14.99 5.59
CA GLN A 85 6.72 15.77 4.67
C GLN A 85 7.60 16.52 3.65
N SER A 86 8.41 15.76 2.92
CA SER A 86 9.28 16.32 1.88
C SER A 86 8.50 16.46 0.58
N GLU A 87 8.53 17.64 -0.01
CA GLU A 87 8.04 17.84 -1.37
C GLU A 87 8.93 17.05 -2.35
N TYR A 88 8.29 16.28 -3.22
CA TYR A 88 8.97 15.53 -4.26
C TYR A 88 9.16 16.41 -5.50
N HIS A 89 10.36 16.41 -6.06
CA HIS A 89 10.66 17.19 -7.26
C HIS A 89 9.99 16.62 -8.51
N CYS A 90 9.77 15.29 -8.57
CA CYS A 90 9.19 14.61 -9.71
C CYS A 90 8.11 13.63 -9.29
N GLN A 91 7.04 13.57 -10.07
CA GLN A 91 5.91 12.69 -9.89
C GLN A 91 5.50 12.07 -11.23
N CYS A 92 5.14 10.80 -11.21
CA CYS A 92 4.56 10.09 -12.34
C CYS A 92 3.34 9.29 -11.87
N THR A 93 2.19 9.57 -12.47
CA THR A 93 0.99 8.77 -12.34
C THR A 93 0.86 7.87 -13.57
N MET A 94 0.62 6.58 -13.36
CA MET A 94 0.36 5.63 -14.43
C MET A 94 -0.57 4.49 -13.99
N LYS A 95 -1.10 3.71 -14.93
CA LYS A 95 -1.88 2.50 -14.59
C LYS A 95 -1.08 1.55 -13.69
N SER A 96 -1.67 1.16 -12.56
CA SER A 96 -1.05 0.30 -11.55
C SER A 96 -0.67 -1.08 -12.10
N LYS A 97 -1.54 -1.66 -12.95
CA LYS A 97 -1.29 -2.94 -13.63
C LYS A 97 -0.09 -2.88 -14.57
N LYS A 98 0.06 -1.79 -15.34
CA LYS A 98 1.20 -1.55 -16.23
C LYS A 98 2.51 -1.45 -15.44
N PHE A 99 2.49 -0.75 -14.30
CA PHE A 99 3.63 -0.70 -13.38
C PHE A 99 3.96 -2.08 -12.80
N GLN A 100 2.95 -2.87 -12.41
CA GLN A 100 3.14 -4.22 -11.88
C GLN A 100 3.76 -5.19 -12.89
N GLU A 101 3.25 -5.23 -14.12
CA GLU A 101 3.80 -6.07 -15.18
C GLU A 101 5.25 -5.69 -15.49
N PHE A 102 5.51 -4.38 -15.61
CA PHE A 102 6.83 -3.91 -15.99
C PHE A 102 7.87 -4.09 -14.88
N THR A 103 7.52 -3.87 -13.61
CA THR A 103 8.43 -4.15 -12.48
C THR A 103 8.77 -5.64 -12.36
N LYS A 104 7.81 -6.54 -12.62
CA LYS A 104 8.09 -7.99 -12.70
C LYS A 104 9.05 -8.32 -13.84
N TYR A 105 8.84 -7.72 -15.01
CA TYR A 105 9.73 -7.90 -16.15
C TYR A 105 11.14 -7.41 -15.83
N LEU A 106 11.32 -6.18 -15.33
CA LEU A 106 12.63 -5.66 -14.91
C LEU A 106 13.31 -6.57 -13.88
N ASN A 107 12.57 -7.11 -12.91
CA ASN A 107 13.14 -8.00 -11.89
C ASN A 107 13.63 -9.33 -12.47
N SER A 108 13.06 -9.79 -13.60
CA SER A 108 13.56 -10.97 -14.31
C SER A 108 14.86 -10.71 -15.07
N ILE A 109 15.19 -9.44 -15.32
CA ILE A 109 16.39 -9.00 -16.04
C ILE A 109 17.55 -8.74 -15.07
N GLY A 110 17.30 -8.06 -13.95
CA GLY A 110 18.33 -7.74 -12.98
C GLY A 110 17.80 -7.25 -11.64
N ASP A 111 18.66 -7.33 -10.63
CA ASP A 111 18.31 -7.06 -9.24
C ASP A 111 18.04 -5.57 -8.96
N ASN A 112 18.43 -4.69 -9.88
CA ASN A 112 18.33 -3.25 -9.72
C ASN A 112 17.64 -2.57 -10.90
N VAL A 113 17.00 -1.44 -10.62
CA VAL A 113 16.47 -0.53 -11.63
C VAL A 113 16.92 0.89 -11.36
N SER A 114 17.46 1.54 -12.39
CA SER A 114 17.62 2.99 -12.42
C SER A 114 16.29 3.63 -12.83
N ILE A 115 15.80 4.52 -11.98
CA ILE A 115 14.61 5.34 -12.23
C ILE A 115 15.10 6.78 -12.42
N SER A 116 14.92 7.29 -13.64
CA SER A 116 15.32 8.65 -14.00
C SER A 116 14.10 9.45 -14.44
N MET A 117 13.86 10.59 -13.80
CA MET A 117 12.76 11.49 -14.15
C MET A 117 13.31 12.84 -14.60
N LYS A 118 12.74 13.34 -15.69
CA LYS A 118 12.99 14.67 -16.29
C LYS A 118 11.63 15.31 -16.56
N LYS A 119 11.64 16.59 -16.97
CA LYS A 119 10.45 17.44 -17.14
C LYS A 119 9.18 16.69 -17.59
N ASP A 120 9.26 15.96 -18.71
CA ASP A 120 8.13 15.27 -19.34
C ASP A 120 8.39 13.77 -19.59
N ALA A 121 9.36 13.18 -18.90
CA ALA A 121 9.76 11.80 -19.14
C ALA A 121 10.23 11.07 -17.88
N MET A 122 9.83 9.80 -17.78
CA MET A 122 10.35 8.83 -16.83
C MET A 122 11.03 7.71 -17.61
N ILE A 123 12.28 7.40 -17.26
CA ILE A 123 13.07 6.34 -17.88
C ILE A 123 13.37 5.30 -16.80
N LEU A 124 13.01 4.06 -17.09
CA LEU A 124 13.33 2.90 -16.28
C LEU A 124 14.36 2.05 -17.02
N SER A 125 15.46 1.72 -16.36
CA SER A 125 16.51 0.88 -16.94
C SER A 125 17.03 -0.16 -15.96
N THR A 126 17.20 -1.39 -16.43
CA THR A 126 17.80 -2.49 -15.68
C THR A 126 18.83 -3.17 -16.57
N THR A 127 19.96 -3.52 -15.97
CA THR A 127 21.04 -4.27 -16.62
C THR A 127 21.20 -5.60 -15.89
N GLY A 128 21.06 -6.70 -16.63
CA GLY A 128 21.44 -8.05 -16.21
C GLY A 128 22.81 -8.44 -16.77
N SER A 129 23.17 -9.72 -16.67
CA SER A 129 24.48 -10.21 -17.13
C SER A 129 24.75 -9.96 -18.62
N ASP A 130 23.79 -10.28 -19.48
CA ASP A 130 23.95 -10.21 -20.95
C ASP A 130 22.90 -9.33 -21.64
N ILE A 131 22.01 -8.70 -20.86
CA ILE A 131 20.87 -7.95 -21.39
C ILE A 131 20.68 -6.64 -20.63
N LYS A 132 20.41 -5.57 -21.38
CA LYS A 132 20.01 -4.28 -20.83
C LYS A 132 18.63 -3.90 -21.38
N VAL A 133 17.72 -3.58 -20.48
CA VAL A 133 16.40 -3.05 -20.80
C VAL A 133 16.36 -1.57 -20.47
N THR A 134 15.79 -0.78 -21.37
CA THR A 134 15.50 0.64 -21.14
C THR A 134 14.12 0.94 -21.71
N LYS A 135 13.23 1.49 -20.90
CA LYS A 135 11.93 1.97 -21.35
C LYS A 135 11.74 3.41 -20.91
N GLN A 136 11.37 4.25 -21.87
CA GLN A 136 10.96 5.61 -21.63
C GLN A 136 9.42 5.70 -21.65
N PHE A 137 8.89 6.45 -20.70
CA PHE A 137 7.51 6.88 -20.57
C PHE A 137 7.47 8.40 -20.65
N THR A 138 6.46 8.93 -21.33
CA THR A 138 6.35 10.36 -21.67
C THR A 138 4.89 10.78 -21.61
N ASN A 139 4.65 12.09 -21.46
CA ASN A 139 3.30 12.69 -21.34
C ASN A 139 2.41 12.55 -22.61
N ASP A 140 2.98 12.16 -23.74
CA ASP A 140 2.26 11.85 -24.99
C ASP A 140 1.65 10.43 -24.99
N MET A 141 2.06 9.56 -24.06
CA MET A 141 1.47 8.24 -23.90
C MET A 141 0.12 8.32 -23.17
N THR A 142 -0.83 7.47 -23.55
CA THR A 142 -2.10 7.39 -22.82
C THR A 142 -1.87 6.88 -21.39
N ASP A 143 -2.69 7.40 -20.47
CA ASP A 143 -2.72 6.98 -19.07
C ASP A 143 -1.41 7.20 -18.29
N ILE A 144 -0.62 8.20 -18.69
CA ILE A 144 0.60 8.62 -18.00
C ILE A 144 0.57 10.14 -17.82
N SER A 145 0.88 10.59 -16.60
CA SER A 145 1.08 12.00 -16.29
C SER A 145 2.36 12.17 -15.50
N ILE A 146 3.26 13.02 -15.99
CA ILE A 146 4.59 13.25 -15.42
C ILE A 146 4.76 14.75 -15.19
N THR A 147 5.17 15.11 -13.98
CA THR A 147 5.61 16.46 -13.62
C THR A 147 6.96 16.36 -12.95
N CYS A 148 7.91 17.21 -13.33
CA CYS A 148 9.26 17.15 -12.77
C CYS A 148 9.94 18.52 -12.85
N THR A 149 10.16 19.14 -11.69
CA THR A 149 10.76 20.48 -11.57
C THR A 149 12.28 20.43 -11.62
N LYS A 150 12.88 19.34 -11.12
CA LYS A 150 14.33 19.10 -11.11
C LYS A 150 14.60 17.66 -11.51
N SER A 151 15.44 17.43 -12.52
CA SER A 151 15.75 16.07 -12.96
C SER A 151 16.41 15.25 -11.85
N VAL A 152 15.98 13.99 -11.68
CA VAL A 152 16.49 13.07 -10.67
C VAL A 152 16.79 11.72 -11.31
N SER A 153 17.87 11.06 -10.88
CA SER A 153 18.18 9.68 -11.23
C SER A 153 18.68 8.95 -10.01
N GLN A 154 18.04 7.83 -9.66
CA GLN A 154 18.39 7.01 -8.51
C GLN A 154 18.17 5.52 -8.84
N GLU A 155 18.89 4.65 -8.14
CA GLU A 155 18.82 3.20 -8.32
C GLU A 155 18.11 2.54 -7.14
N PHE A 156 17.28 1.54 -7.42
CA PHE A 156 16.50 0.82 -6.42
C PHE A 156 16.58 -0.69 -6.64
N ALA A 157 16.45 -1.47 -5.58
CA ALA A 157 16.36 -2.93 -5.71
C ALA A 157 14.99 -3.34 -6.24
N THR A 158 14.96 -4.01 -7.40
CA THR A 158 13.73 -4.30 -8.15
C THR A 158 12.77 -5.21 -7.36
N ARG A 159 13.31 -6.10 -6.52
CA ARG A 159 12.52 -7.01 -5.68
C ARG A 159 11.47 -6.30 -4.83
N TYR A 160 11.79 -5.11 -4.30
CA TYR A 160 10.86 -4.35 -3.46
C TYR A 160 9.76 -3.69 -4.29
N LEU A 161 10.09 -3.19 -5.48
CA LEU A 161 9.08 -2.64 -6.39
C LEU A 161 8.08 -3.72 -6.85
N VAL A 162 8.53 -4.97 -7.04
CA VAL A 162 7.66 -6.12 -7.30
C VAL A 162 6.76 -6.42 -6.09
N MET A 163 7.26 -6.29 -4.87
CA MET A 163 6.44 -6.47 -3.66
C MET A 163 5.37 -5.37 -3.56
N PHE A 164 5.74 -4.10 -3.78
CA PHE A 164 4.82 -2.97 -3.70
C PHE A 164 3.76 -3.02 -4.79
N SER A 165 4.13 -3.45 -6.01
CA SER A 165 3.21 -3.52 -7.13
C SER A 165 2.11 -4.58 -6.99
N ARG A 166 2.15 -5.42 -5.95
CA ARG A 166 1.01 -6.27 -5.54
C ARG A 166 -0.21 -5.46 -5.09
N ALA A 167 -0.03 -4.21 -4.66
CA ALA A 167 -1.11 -3.30 -4.33
C ALA A 167 -1.90 -2.78 -5.54
N SER A 168 -1.56 -3.20 -6.77
CA SER A 168 -2.31 -2.87 -7.99
C SER A 168 -3.77 -3.32 -7.97
N SER A 169 -4.14 -4.28 -7.11
CA SER A 169 -5.54 -4.65 -6.89
C SER A 169 -6.36 -3.58 -6.15
N LEU A 170 -5.68 -2.71 -5.37
CA LEU A 170 -6.32 -1.70 -4.52
C LEU A 170 -6.59 -0.38 -5.25
N SER A 171 -5.94 -0.15 -6.39
CA SER A 171 -6.02 1.11 -7.14
C SER A 171 -5.82 0.90 -8.63
N ASP A 172 -6.52 1.66 -9.48
CA ASP A 172 -6.30 1.64 -10.92
C ASP A 172 -5.02 2.38 -11.34
N GLU A 173 -4.50 3.25 -10.47
CA GLU A 173 -3.33 4.07 -10.72
C GLU A 173 -2.30 3.93 -9.60
N VAL A 174 -1.05 4.23 -9.94
CA VAL A 174 0.06 4.34 -8.99
C VAL A 174 0.70 5.71 -9.18
N LEU A 175 0.96 6.39 -8.06
CA LEU A 175 1.72 7.63 -8.01
C LEU A 175 3.14 7.30 -7.54
N ILE A 176 4.11 7.57 -8.41
CA ILE A 176 5.54 7.38 -8.18
C ILE A 176 6.14 8.76 -7.94
N SER A 177 6.71 9.00 -6.76
CA SER A 177 7.31 10.29 -6.41
C SER A 177 8.79 10.14 -6.08
N LEU A 178 9.64 10.94 -6.74
CA LEU A 178 11.09 10.83 -6.73
C LEU A 178 11.77 12.19 -6.44
N SER A 179 12.80 12.17 -5.60
CA SER A 179 13.53 13.36 -5.18
C SER A 179 14.94 12.95 -4.71
N PRO A 180 15.98 13.80 -4.88
CA PRO A 180 17.33 13.45 -4.46
C PRO A 180 17.42 13.20 -2.95
N HIS A 181 18.25 12.23 -2.55
CA HIS A 181 18.62 11.92 -1.17
C HIS A 181 17.48 11.52 -0.21
N ILE A 182 16.27 11.27 -0.70
CA ILE A 182 15.16 10.73 0.09
C ILE A 182 14.58 9.45 -0.55
N PRO A 183 13.85 8.62 0.21
CA PRO A 183 13.19 7.42 -0.33
C PRO A 183 12.21 7.76 -1.46
N ILE A 184 12.15 6.89 -2.47
CA ILE A 184 11.06 6.91 -3.46
C ILE A 184 9.74 6.58 -2.75
N SER A 185 8.68 7.29 -3.10
CA SER A 185 7.32 7.03 -2.63
C SER A 185 6.50 6.38 -3.74
N ILE A 186 5.88 5.24 -3.43
CA ILE A 186 4.96 4.50 -4.32
C ILE A 186 3.59 4.47 -3.64
N LYS A 187 2.66 5.30 -4.12
CA LYS A 187 1.33 5.49 -3.51
C LYS A 187 0.23 4.89 -4.38
N PHE A 188 -0.69 4.19 -3.73
CA PHE A 188 -1.92 3.64 -4.32
C PHE A 188 -3.12 4.21 -3.56
N ASN A 189 -3.95 5.01 -4.23
CA ASN A 189 -5.20 5.52 -3.64
C ASN A 189 -6.28 4.45 -3.75
N PHE A 190 -6.99 4.15 -2.66
CA PHE A 190 -8.05 3.15 -2.68
C PHE A 190 -9.21 3.61 -3.56
N LYS A 191 -9.82 2.66 -4.28
CA LYS A 191 -10.93 2.93 -5.21
C LYS A 191 -12.18 3.47 -4.52
N GLN A 192 -12.42 3.02 -3.30
CA GLN A 192 -13.59 3.38 -2.51
C GLN A 192 -13.19 4.44 -1.49
N GLN A 193 -13.87 5.58 -1.55
CA GLN A 193 -13.80 6.59 -0.52
C GLN A 193 -14.91 6.28 0.48
N LEU A 194 -14.53 5.80 1.66
CA LEU A 194 -15.47 5.39 2.71
C LEU A 194 -15.83 6.52 3.67
N THR A 195 -15.18 7.68 3.52
CA THR A 195 -15.33 8.83 4.43
C THR A 195 -15.45 10.12 3.63
N ASP A 196 -16.19 11.09 4.14
CA ASP A 196 -16.27 12.47 3.58
C ASP A 196 -14.98 13.28 3.74
N LEU A 197 -13.88 12.64 4.18
CA LEU A 197 -12.57 13.26 4.27
C LEU A 197 -12.09 13.68 2.87
N GLN A 198 -11.48 14.87 2.80
CA GLN A 198 -10.99 15.44 1.54
C GLN A 198 -9.88 14.62 0.90
N ASP A 199 -9.07 13.92 1.70
CA ASP A 199 -7.98 13.09 1.21
C ASP A 199 -8.42 11.63 1.03
N PRO A 200 -8.13 10.99 -0.12
CA PRO A 200 -8.44 9.59 -0.33
C PRO A 200 -7.58 8.70 0.58
N SER A 201 -8.22 7.69 1.15
CA SER A 201 -7.53 6.57 1.81
C SER A 201 -6.53 5.93 0.84
N HIS A 202 -5.34 5.60 1.33
CA HIS A 202 -4.25 5.16 0.48
C HIS A 202 -3.28 4.22 1.19
N LEU A 203 -2.49 3.52 0.39
CA LEU A 203 -1.32 2.76 0.81
C LEU A 203 -0.08 3.36 0.16
N THR A 204 0.90 3.76 0.97
CA THR A 204 2.18 4.30 0.48
C THR A 204 3.33 3.45 0.97
N PHE A 205 4.19 3.07 0.03
CA PHE A 205 5.47 2.41 0.31
C PHE A 205 6.62 3.38 0.11
N PHE A 206 7.60 3.32 1.01
CA PHE A 206 8.85 4.07 0.90
C PHE A 206 10.01 3.11 0.70
N LEU A 207 10.90 3.42 -0.24
CA LEU A 207 12.10 2.63 -0.48
C LEU A 207 13.32 3.54 -0.62
N ALA A 208 14.29 3.33 0.25
CA ALA A 208 15.56 4.04 0.17
C ALA A 208 16.26 3.71 -1.16
N PRO A 209 16.88 4.70 -1.82
CA PRO A 209 17.72 4.41 -2.97
C PRO A 209 18.91 3.54 -2.53
N LYS A 210 19.43 2.73 -3.45
CA LYS A 210 20.75 2.15 -3.27
C LYS A 210 21.77 3.28 -3.13
N ILE A 211 22.66 3.13 -2.16
CA ILE A 211 23.81 4.01 -2.04
C ILE A 211 24.72 3.69 -3.22
N GLY A 212 24.79 4.60 -4.19
CA GLY A 212 25.89 4.65 -5.15
C GLY A 212 26.98 5.58 -4.62
N ASP A 213 28.24 5.28 -4.90
CA ASP A 213 29.35 6.20 -4.66
C ASP A 213 29.09 7.47 -5.49
N TYR A 214 28.57 8.53 -4.85
CA TYR A 214 28.34 9.83 -5.48
C TYR A 214 29.64 10.60 -5.65
#